data_AF-R5YFC6-F1
#
_entry.id   AF-R5YFC6-F1
#
_cell.length_a   1.000
_cell.length_b   1.000
_cell.length_c   1.000
_cell.angle_alpha   90.00
_cell.angle_beta   90.00
_cell.angle_gamma   90.00
#
_symmetry.space_group_name_H-M   'P 1'
#
loop_
_entity.id
_entity.type
_entity.pdbx_description
1 polymer ?
#
loop_
_entity_poly.entity_id
_entity_poly.type
_entity_poly.pdbx_seq_one_letter_code
_entity_poly.pdbx_strand_id
1 'polypeptide(L)'
;MSKFIKGMDLSTLLEMERCGAKYYDHGQEMDILDIMKKYDVDTIRLRLWNDPKSESGEPYGAGNNDLAETIAIGKRVTDAGLGVLLNFHYSDFWADPGKQIKPKAWASYGVEELEKAVYDFTKDSLQKVLDAGVNVTMIQVGNELSNGLLWPEGQLPNYDNVAKFVSAGIRACREVKADIPLMIHLDNGGNNALYRDWFDHYMERGEDFDYIGLSYYPFWHGTLQMLEDNMNDIAVRYGKELIVAEVSMGHTMEDYKNYEKLTDSERKGYATKPELAAKVEYPMTVQGQADFTKDFLNRVANVADNKGAGFFWWEPAWIPVPGSGWATSASLKYMNDPGPCGNEWANQALFDYEGNALPVLEVIRDFQK
;
A
#
# COMPACT_ATOMS: atom_id res chain seq x y z
N MET A 1 -17.61 0.63 19.47
CA MET A 1 -16.90 1.39 18.42
C MET A 1 -15.67 0.58 18.06
N SER A 2 -15.39 0.39 16.77
CA SER A 2 -14.16 -0.25 16.30
C SER A 2 -12.94 0.57 16.71
N LYS A 3 -11.80 -0.09 16.97
CA LYS A 3 -10.52 0.59 17.26
C LYS A 3 -10.09 1.35 16.00
N PHE A 4 -9.59 2.58 16.16
CA PHE A 4 -8.97 3.32 15.05
C PHE A 4 -7.69 2.61 14.60
N ILE A 5 -7.62 2.24 13.32
CA ILE A 5 -6.53 1.46 12.75
C ILE A 5 -5.30 2.35 12.59
N LYS A 6 -4.21 1.92 13.21
CA LYS A 6 -2.87 2.50 13.03
C LYS A 6 -2.02 1.46 12.32
N GLY A 7 -2.04 1.50 10.99
CA GLY A 7 -1.42 0.51 10.13
C GLY A 7 -0.11 0.97 9.49
N MET A 8 0.69 0.01 9.05
CA MET A 8 1.95 0.22 8.34
C MET A 8 2.09 -0.79 7.20
N ASP A 9 2.60 -0.41 6.02
CA ASP A 9 2.99 -1.36 4.97
C ASP A 9 4.46 -1.73 5.14
N LEU A 10 4.76 -2.98 5.49
CA LEU A 10 6.13 -3.48 5.66
C LEU A 10 6.45 -4.59 4.66
N SER A 11 5.96 -4.49 3.43
CA SER A 11 6.20 -5.57 2.47
C SER A 11 7.65 -5.63 1.96
N THR A 12 8.49 -4.61 2.20
CA THR A 12 9.95 -4.75 1.99
C THR A 12 10.70 -5.39 3.16
N LEU A 13 10.05 -5.74 4.28
CA LEU A 13 10.72 -6.14 5.54
C LEU A 13 11.87 -7.14 5.35
N LEU A 14 11.61 -8.27 4.70
CA LEU A 14 12.62 -9.32 4.52
C LEU A 14 13.73 -8.90 3.52
N GLU A 15 13.42 -8.08 2.51
CA GLU A 15 14.44 -7.52 1.63
C GLU A 15 15.36 -6.57 2.38
N MET A 16 14.79 -5.70 3.20
CA MET A 16 15.55 -4.75 4.02
C MET A 16 16.54 -5.47 4.95
N GLU A 17 16.09 -6.55 5.61
CA GLU A 17 16.96 -7.38 6.44
C GLU A 17 18.07 -8.07 5.63
N ARG A 18 17.74 -8.64 4.46
CA ARG A 18 18.75 -9.25 3.57
C ARG A 18 19.78 -8.23 3.10
N CYS A 19 19.37 -6.98 2.92
CA CYS A 19 20.24 -5.86 2.56
C CYS A 19 21.00 -5.26 3.76
N GLY A 20 20.80 -5.78 4.98
CA GLY A 20 21.52 -5.38 6.18
C GLY A 20 20.99 -4.10 6.84
N ALA A 21 19.74 -3.73 6.57
CA ALA A 21 19.07 -2.65 7.28
C ALA A 21 18.99 -2.94 8.77
N LYS A 22 19.12 -1.88 9.57
CA LYS A 22 19.02 -1.92 11.03
C LYS A 22 18.16 -0.75 11.48
N TYR A 23 17.41 -0.96 12.55
CA TYR A 23 16.51 0.05 13.09
C TYR A 23 16.78 0.26 14.56
N TYR A 24 16.60 1.49 15.01
CA TYR A 24 16.94 1.93 16.34
C TYR A 24 15.81 2.78 16.92
N ASP A 25 15.55 2.58 18.21
CA ASP A 25 14.69 3.46 18.99
C ASP A 25 15.50 4.05 20.15
N HIS A 26 15.58 5.38 20.22
CA HIS A 26 16.43 6.12 21.15
C HIS A 26 17.88 5.58 21.24
N GLY A 27 18.44 5.16 20.10
CA GLY A 27 19.80 4.62 19.99
C GLY A 27 19.96 3.13 20.33
N GLN A 28 18.88 2.42 20.65
CA GLN A 28 18.88 0.98 20.87
C GLN A 28 18.44 0.22 19.61
N GLU A 29 19.27 -0.68 19.10
CA GLU A 29 18.90 -1.57 17.99
C GLU A 29 17.71 -2.47 18.38
N MET A 30 16.67 -2.51 17.55
CA MET A 30 15.44 -3.29 17.79
C MET A 30 14.91 -3.90 16.48
N ASP A 31 14.18 -5.01 16.59
CA ASP A 31 13.42 -5.56 15.46
C ASP A 31 12.32 -4.57 15.05
N ILE A 32 12.10 -4.41 13.74
CA ILE A 32 11.17 -3.42 13.22
C ILE A 32 9.73 -3.66 13.71
N LEU A 33 9.29 -4.91 13.88
CA LEU A 33 7.95 -5.24 14.37
C LEU A 33 7.80 -4.93 15.86
N ASP A 34 8.87 -5.09 16.64
CA ASP A 34 8.89 -4.68 18.05
C ASP A 34 8.78 -3.16 18.18
N ILE A 35 9.46 -2.41 17.30
CA ILE A 35 9.32 -0.94 17.22
C ILE A 35 7.87 -0.58 16.86
N MET A 36 7.31 -1.16 15.78
CA MET A 36 5.92 -0.89 15.37
C MET A 36 4.94 -1.11 16.53
N LYS A 37 5.05 -2.24 17.23
CA LYS A 37 4.22 -2.56 18.39
C LYS A 37 4.40 -1.56 19.54
N LYS A 38 5.63 -1.12 19.82
CA LYS A 38 5.94 -0.11 20.85
C LYS A 38 5.25 1.23 20.56
N TYR A 39 5.02 1.55 19.29
CA TYR A 39 4.32 2.76 18.84
C TYR A 39 2.83 2.56 18.52
N ASP A 40 2.19 1.53 19.11
CA ASP A 40 0.74 1.24 19.01
C ASP A 40 0.25 0.99 17.57
N VAL A 41 1.14 0.53 16.68
CA VAL A 41 0.72 -0.08 15.41
C VAL A 41 -0.01 -1.38 15.71
N ASP A 42 -1.12 -1.62 15.02
CA ASP A 42 -1.94 -2.83 15.22
C ASP A 42 -1.98 -3.77 14.01
N THR A 43 -1.74 -3.26 12.80
CA THR A 43 -1.91 -4.03 11.57
C THR A 43 -0.80 -3.72 10.57
N ILE A 44 -0.23 -4.76 9.97
CA ILE A 44 0.74 -4.63 8.88
C ILE A 44 0.06 -4.98 7.55
N ARG A 45 0.12 -4.07 6.60
CA ARG A 45 -0.30 -4.28 5.21
C ARG A 45 0.81 -4.95 4.44
N LEU A 46 0.45 -5.99 3.67
CA LEU A 46 1.36 -6.77 2.86
C LEU A 46 0.82 -6.88 1.43
N ARG A 47 1.54 -6.31 0.46
CA ARG A 47 1.25 -6.53 -0.96
C ARG A 47 1.59 -7.97 -1.35
N LEU A 48 0.81 -8.50 -2.28
CA LEU A 48 0.98 -9.82 -2.88
C LEU A 48 0.89 -9.69 -4.40
N TRP A 49 2.01 -10.02 -5.05
CA TRP A 49 2.12 -10.20 -6.50
C TRP A 49 1.96 -11.67 -6.88
N ASN A 50 1.48 -11.89 -8.09
CA ASN A 50 1.23 -13.23 -8.63
C ASN A 50 2.56 -13.99 -8.83
N ASP A 51 3.48 -13.43 -9.61
CA ASP A 51 4.81 -14.00 -9.87
C ASP A 51 5.85 -12.90 -10.17
N PRO A 52 6.45 -12.26 -9.15
CA PRO A 52 7.37 -11.13 -9.29
C PRO A 52 8.79 -11.52 -9.73
N LYS A 53 8.91 -12.45 -10.68
CA LYS A 53 10.18 -12.93 -11.23
C LYS A 53 10.16 -12.94 -12.75
N SER A 54 11.34 -12.83 -13.37
CA SER A 54 11.51 -13.09 -14.80
C SER A 54 11.31 -14.58 -15.11
N GLU A 55 11.19 -14.93 -16.39
CA GLU A 55 11.15 -16.35 -16.81
C GLU A 55 12.40 -17.13 -16.39
N SER A 56 13.55 -16.44 -16.25
CA SER A 56 14.80 -16.98 -15.72
C SER A 56 14.87 -17.04 -14.18
N GLY A 57 13.84 -16.57 -13.49
CA GLY A 57 13.76 -16.57 -12.02
C GLY A 57 14.43 -15.37 -11.35
N GLU A 58 14.81 -14.33 -12.09
CA GLU A 58 15.39 -13.12 -11.49
C GLU A 58 14.30 -12.32 -10.78
N PRO A 59 14.49 -11.94 -9.50
CA PRO A 59 13.49 -11.20 -8.76
C PRO A 59 13.30 -9.79 -9.30
N TYR A 60 12.07 -9.30 -9.20
CA TYR A 60 11.68 -7.96 -9.66
C TYR A 60 12.08 -6.83 -8.70
N GLY A 61 12.58 -7.16 -7.50
CA GLY A 61 12.95 -6.21 -6.45
C GLY A 61 11.76 -5.78 -5.60
N ALA A 62 11.91 -4.69 -4.85
CA ALA A 62 10.88 -4.11 -4.00
C ALA A 62 10.20 -5.09 -3.03
N GLY A 63 11.00 -5.98 -2.46
CA GLY A 63 10.56 -7.05 -1.56
C GLY A 63 10.36 -8.40 -2.26
N ASN A 64 10.19 -8.43 -3.58
CA ASN A 64 9.85 -9.65 -4.32
C ASN A 64 8.65 -10.39 -3.68
N ASN A 65 7.56 -9.65 -3.44
CA ASN A 65 6.41 -10.06 -2.64
C ASN A 65 5.52 -11.12 -3.34
N ASP A 66 6.05 -12.32 -3.50
CA ASP A 66 5.28 -13.50 -3.89
C ASP A 66 4.59 -14.14 -2.67
N LEU A 67 3.72 -15.13 -2.91
CA LEU A 67 2.97 -15.79 -1.84
C LEU A 67 3.85 -16.37 -0.73
N ALA A 68 5.03 -16.91 -1.06
CA ALA A 68 5.92 -17.50 -0.07
C ALA A 68 6.56 -16.42 0.81
N GLU A 69 7.01 -15.31 0.20
CA GLU A 69 7.54 -14.15 0.91
C GLU A 69 6.46 -13.51 1.81
N THR A 70 5.24 -13.32 1.29
CA THR A 70 4.11 -12.76 2.04
C THR A 70 3.72 -13.64 3.23
N ILE A 71 3.71 -14.97 3.08
CA ILE A 71 3.46 -15.89 4.21
C ILE A 71 4.58 -15.79 5.26
N ALA A 72 5.84 -15.70 4.83
CA ALA A 72 6.97 -15.59 5.74
C ALA A 72 6.90 -14.30 6.58
N ILE A 73 6.58 -13.16 5.95
CA ILE A 73 6.36 -11.89 6.67
C ILE A 73 5.12 -12.00 7.56
N GLY A 74 3.99 -12.47 7.02
CA GLY A 74 2.72 -12.56 7.75
C GLY A 74 2.80 -13.39 9.03
N LYS A 75 3.59 -14.47 9.04
CA LYS A 75 3.84 -15.26 10.25
C LYS A 75 4.60 -14.45 11.32
N ARG A 76 5.65 -13.71 10.93
CA ARG A 76 6.39 -12.85 11.87
C ARG A 76 5.52 -11.74 12.45
N VAL A 77 4.70 -11.12 11.60
CA VAL A 77 3.71 -10.11 12.02
C VAL A 77 2.74 -10.71 13.04
N THR A 78 2.24 -11.92 12.77
CA THR A 78 1.33 -12.63 13.68
C THR A 78 2.01 -13.00 15.00
N ASP A 79 3.24 -13.51 14.96
CA ASP A 79 4.02 -13.87 16.14
C ASP A 79 4.35 -12.64 17.02
N ALA A 80 4.52 -11.46 16.40
CA ALA A 80 4.66 -10.18 17.09
C ALA A 80 3.33 -9.71 17.73
N GLY A 81 2.20 -10.35 17.42
CA GLY A 81 0.87 -10.02 17.93
C GLY A 81 0.16 -8.90 17.16
N LEU A 82 0.54 -8.68 15.91
CA LEU A 82 -0.07 -7.70 14.99
C LEU A 82 -1.04 -8.42 14.04
N GLY A 83 -1.99 -7.67 13.47
CA GLY A 83 -2.85 -8.13 12.38
C GLY A 83 -2.19 -8.00 11.01
N VAL A 84 -2.71 -8.70 10.01
CA VAL A 84 -2.29 -8.58 8.61
C VAL A 84 -3.45 -8.08 7.75
N LEU A 85 -3.20 -6.99 7.01
CA LEU A 85 -4.00 -6.64 5.83
C LEU A 85 -3.32 -7.28 4.61
N LEU A 86 -3.97 -8.26 3.98
CA LEU A 86 -3.46 -8.90 2.77
C LEU A 86 -3.94 -8.14 1.53
N ASN A 87 -3.03 -7.60 0.74
CA ASN A 87 -3.33 -6.81 -0.45
C ASN A 87 -3.02 -7.57 -1.74
N PHE A 88 -4.05 -7.99 -2.47
CA PHE A 88 -3.92 -8.62 -3.78
C PHE A 88 -3.76 -7.56 -4.88
N HIS A 89 -2.60 -7.52 -5.53
CA HIS A 89 -2.38 -6.60 -6.65
C HIS A 89 -2.97 -7.08 -7.97
N TYR A 90 -3.14 -8.39 -8.15
CA TYR A 90 -3.51 -9.02 -9.43
C TYR A 90 -2.58 -8.61 -10.59
N SER A 91 -1.28 -8.54 -10.29
CA SER A 91 -0.20 -8.33 -11.25
C SER A 91 1.06 -9.04 -10.75
N ASP A 92 2.02 -9.26 -11.65
CA ASP A 92 3.34 -9.76 -11.25
C ASP A 92 4.23 -8.67 -10.67
N PHE A 93 3.87 -7.39 -10.79
CA PHE A 93 4.62 -6.30 -10.16
C PHE A 93 3.69 -5.14 -9.81
N TRP A 94 4.22 -3.92 -9.66
CA TRP A 94 3.44 -2.74 -9.28
C TRP A 94 2.11 -2.61 -10.06
N ALA A 95 1.04 -2.42 -9.31
CA ALA A 95 -0.30 -2.15 -9.81
C ALA A 95 -0.71 -0.79 -9.24
N ASP A 96 -0.81 0.21 -10.12
CA ASP A 96 -1.00 1.62 -9.83
C ASP A 96 -1.89 2.26 -10.92
N PRO A 97 -2.27 3.54 -10.84
CA PRO A 97 -3.18 4.18 -11.80
C PRO A 97 -2.62 4.23 -13.23
N GLY A 98 -1.30 4.14 -13.40
CA GLY A 98 -0.63 4.09 -14.70
C GLY A 98 -0.33 2.67 -15.18
N LYS A 99 -0.41 1.66 -14.32
CA LYS A 99 -0.03 0.26 -14.62
C LYS A 99 -0.97 -0.72 -13.94
N GLN A 100 -1.72 -1.49 -14.73
CA GLN A 100 -2.54 -2.61 -14.24
C GLN A 100 -2.31 -3.85 -15.13
N ILE A 101 -1.04 -4.22 -15.29
CA ILE A 101 -0.60 -5.25 -16.24
C ILE A 101 -1.06 -6.63 -15.77
N LYS A 102 -1.67 -7.42 -16.67
CA LYS A 102 -2.01 -8.82 -16.39
C LYS A 102 -0.77 -9.61 -15.96
N PRO A 103 -0.86 -10.47 -14.93
CA PRO A 103 0.18 -11.46 -14.64
C PRO A 103 0.60 -12.21 -15.91
N LYS A 104 1.87 -12.59 -16.02
CA LYS A 104 2.41 -13.33 -17.18
C LYS A 104 1.57 -14.56 -17.51
N ALA A 105 1.14 -15.30 -16.48
CA ALA A 105 0.30 -16.48 -16.61
C ALA A 105 -1.08 -16.22 -17.25
N TRP A 106 -1.55 -14.96 -17.21
CA TRP A 106 -2.87 -14.53 -17.69
C TRP A 106 -2.77 -13.64 -18.93
N ALA A 107 -1.59 -13.50 -19.53
CA ALA A 107 -1.34 -12.55 -20.61
C ALA A 107 -2.31 -12.71 -21.79
N SER A 108 -2.67 -13.95 -22.13
CA SER A 108 -3.61 -14.27 -23.23
C SER A 108 -5.06 -14.43 -22.79
N TYR A 109 -5.38 -14.31 -21.50
CA TYR A 109 -6.72 -14.56 -21.00
C TYR A 109 -7.67 -13.44 -21.44
N GLY A 110 -8.86 -13.85 -21.89
CA GLY A 110 -10.01 -12.97 -22.07
C GLY A 110 -10.81 -12.80 -20.78
N VAL A 111 -11.94 -12.09 -20.86
CA VAL A 111 -12.75 -11.68 -19.68
C VAL A 111 -13.16 -12.86 -18.78
N GLU A 112 -13.75 -13.92 -19.34
CA GLU A 112 -14.23 -15.06 -18.53
C GLU A 112 -13.07 -15.85 -17.89
N GLU A 113 -11.95 -15.96 -18.59
CA GLU A 113 -10.75 -16.61 -18.07
C GLU A 113 -10.12 -15.79 -16.94
N LEU A 114 -10.10 -14.45 -17.08
CA LEU A 114 -9.61 -13.54 -16.04
C LEU A 114 -10.50 -13.57 -14.80
N GLU A 115 -11.83 -13.57 -14.95
CA GLU A 115 -12.76 -13.70 -13.82
C GLU A 115 -12.46 -14.97 -13.01
N LYS A 116 -12.33 -16.10 -13.70
CA LYS A 116 -11.98 -17.38 -13.06
C LYS A 116 -10.59 -17.33 -12.42
N ALA A 117 -9.61 -16.77 -13.10
CA ALA A 117 -8.24 -16.68 -12.61
C ALA A 117 -8.12 -15.83 -11.34
N VAL A 118 -8.82 -14.69 -11.28
CA VAL A 118 -8.89 -13.84 -10.09
C VAL A 118 -9.51 -14.61 -8.93
N TYR A 119 -10.66 -15.26 -9.15
CA TYR A 119 -11.32 -16.06 -8.10
C TYR A 119 -10.39 -17.18 -7.58
N ASP A 120 -9.81 -17.98 -8.49
CA ASP A 120 -8.97 -19.12 -8.12
C ASP A 120 -7.70 -18.70 -7.38
N PHE A 121 -6.99 -17.67 -7.89
CA PHE A 121 -5.78 -17.15 -7.26
C PHE A 121 -6.05 -16.59 -5.86
N THR A 122 -7.14 -15.83 -5.71
CA THR A 122 -7.53 -15.26 -4.42
C THR A 122 -7.86 -16.36 -3.42
N LYS A 123 -8.67 -17.33 -3.82
CA LYS A 123 -9.08 -18.46 -2.97
C LYS A 123 -7.88 -19.29 -2.52
N ASP A 124 -7.04 -19.71 -3.45
CA ASP A 124 -5.88 -20.56 -3.17
C ASP A 124 -4.84 -19.83 -2.29
N SER A 125 -4.54 -18.57 -2.62
CA SER A 125 -3.58 -17.78 -1.87
C SER A 125 -4.07 -17.48 -0.46
N LEU A 126 -5.32 -17.04 -0.29
CA LEU A 126 -5.88 -16.75 1.02
C LEU A 126 -5.94 -18.00 1.89
N GLN A 127 -6.36 -19.14 1.33
CA GLN A 127 -6.37 -20.42 2.06
C GLN A 127 -4.96 -20.77 2.56
N LYS A 128 -3.94 -20.68 1.70
CA LYS A 128 -2.55 -20.96 2.08
C LYS A 128 -2.02 -20.01 3.16
N VAL A 129 -2.38 -18.73 3.09
CA VAL A 129 -2.00 -17.73 4.11
C VAL A 129 -2.63 -18.08 5.46
N LEU A 130 -3.92 -18.41 5.49
CA LEU A 130 -4.64 -18.78 6.71
C LEU A 130 -4.14 -20.13 7.28
N ASP A 131 -3.91 -21.13 6.42
CA ASP A 131 -3.38 -22.44 6.82
C ASP A 131 -1.97 -22.35 7.41
N ALA A 132 -1.19 -21.36 6.98
CA ALA A 132 0.12 -21.05 7.55
C ALA A 132 0.04 -20.38 8.95
N GLY A 133 -1.18 -20.09 9.44
CA GLY A 133 -1.43 -19.50 10.76
C GLY A 133 -1.34 -17.98 10.79
N VAL A 134 -1.38 -17.31 9.64
CA VAL A 134 -1.31 -15.83 9.58
C VAL A 134 -2.63 -15.22 10.06
N ASN A 135 -2.54 -14.26 10.98
CA ASN A 135 -3.68 -13.50 11.51
C ASN A 135 -4.13 -12.41 10.51
N VAL A 136 -4.80 -12.82 9.43
CA VAL A 136 -5.39 -11.89 8.46
C VAL A 136 -6.62 -11.23 9.08
N THR A 137 -6.54 -9.91 9.28
CA THR A 137 -7.60 -9.08 9.88
C THR A 137 -8.36 -8.25 8.86
N MET A 138 -7.82 -8.10 7.65
CA MET A 138 -8.45 -7.38 6.53
C MET A 138 -7.88 -7.89 5.20
N ILE A 139 -8.66 -7.81 4.12
CA ILE A 139 -8.20 -8.12 2.77
C ILE A 139 -8.51 -6.95 1.84
N GLN A 140 -7.53 -6.55 1.03
CA GLN A 140 -7.69 -5.58 -0.04
C GLN A 140 -7.76 -6.31 -1.39
N VAL A 141 -8.83 -6.07 -2.14
CA VAL A 141 -9.11 -6.72 -3.42
C VAL A 141 -8.74 -5.78 -4.56
N GLY A 142 -7.51 -5.91 -5.06
CA GLY A 142 -6.93 -5.00 -6.05
C GLY A 142 -6.22 -3.82 -5.40
N ASN A 143 -5.32 -3.15 -6.15
CA ASN A 143 -4.60 -1.96 -5.69
C ASN A 143 -4.80 -0.79 -6.65
N GLU A 144 -5.20 0.37 -6.11
CA GLU A 144 -5.35 1.64 -6.85
C GLU A 144 -6.13 1.48 -8.18
N LEU A 145 -7.37 1.00 -8.05
CA LEU A 145 -8.22 0.57 -9.18
C LEU A 145 -8.85 1.72 -9.98
N SER A 146 -8.35 2.95 -9.83
CA SER A 146 -8.97 4.16 -10.39
C SER A 146 -9.10 4.16 -11.90
N ASN A 147 -8.22 3.42 -12.59
CA ASN A 147 -8.28 3.20 -14.03
C ASN A 147 -8.59 1.73 -14.37
N GLY A 148 -9.08 0.96 -13.40
CA GLY A 148 -9.46 -0.45 -13.52
C GLY A 148 -8.37 -1.43 -13.09
N LEU A 149 -8.42 -2.66 -13.59
CA LEU A 149 -7.44 -3.74 -13.34
C LEU A 149 -7.31 -4.66 -14.55
N LEU A 150 -6.21 -5.42 -14.65
CA LEU A 150 -6.02 -6.47 -15.65
C LEU A 150 -6.24 -5.95 -17.09
N TRP A 151 -5.45 -4.94 -17.47
CA TRP A 151 -5.59 -4.27 -18.77
C TRP A 151 -5.19 -5.17 -19.94
N PRO A 152 -5.88 -5.04 -21.10
CA PRO A 152 -6.91 -4.04 -21.41
C PRO A 152 -8.34 -4.43 -21.01
N GLU A 153 -8.60 -5.68 -20.62
CA GLU A 153 -9.97 -6.18 -20.45
C GLU A 153 -10.75 -5.44 -19.35
N GLY A 154 -10.09 -5.12 -18.24
CA GLY A 154 -10.68 -4.33 -17.15
C GLY A 154 -10.17 -2.90 -17.11
N GLN A 155 -9.77 -2.30 -18.23
CA GLN A 155 -9.43 -0.88 -18.30
C GLN A 155 -10.69 -0.01 -18.37
N LEU A 156 -10.74 1.09 -17.62
CA LEU A 156 -11.85 2.03 -17.73
C LEU A 156 -11.94 2.63 -19.14
N PRO A 157 -13.17 2.88 -19.65
CA PRO A 157 -14.45 2.92 -18.94
C PRO A 157 -15.22 1.59 -18.87
N ASN A 158 -14.55 0.43 -18.98
CA ASN A 158 -15.19 -0.88 -18.91
C ASN A 158 -15.56 -1.30 -17.47
N TYR A 159 -16.50 -0.57 -16.87
CA TYR A 159 -16.94 -0.80 -15.49
C TYR A 159 -17.57 -2.18 -15.26
N ASP A 160 -18.17 -2.79 -16.29
CA ASP A 160 -18.74 -4.14 -16.18
C ASP A 160 -17.64 -5.18 -15.92
N ASN A 161 -16.53 -5.11 -16.67
CA ASN A 161 -15.40 -6.01 -16.46
C ASN A 161 -14.66 -5.72 -15.16
N VAL A 162 -14.48 -4.44 -14.79
CA VAL A 162 -13.91 -4.07 -13.48
C VAL A 162 -14.74 -4.67 -12.35
N ALA A 163 -16.06 -4.46 -12.38
CA ALA A 163 -16.95 -4.99 -11.36
C ALA A 163 -16.91 -6.52 -11.32
N LYS A 164 -16.90 -7.19 -12.47
CA LYS A 164 -16.77 -8.65 -12.59
C LYS A 164 -15.50 -9.18 -11.92
N PHE A 165 -14.33 -8.60 -12.20
CA PHE A 165 -13.06 -9.07 -11.65
C PHE A 165 -12.94 -8.81 -10.14
N VAL A 166 -13.27 -7.61 -9.67
CA VAL A 166 -13.23 -7.30 -8.24
C VAL A 166 -14.23 -8.17 -7.47
N SER A 167 -15.43 -8.38 -8.02
CA SER A 167 -16.45 -9.27 -7.46
C SER A 167 -15.98 -10.73 -7.37
N ALA A 168 -15.22 -11.21 -8.35
CA ALA A 168 -14.63 -12.54 -8.32
C ALA A 168 -13.67 -12.72 -7.13
N GLY A 169 -12.83 -11.72 -6.86
CA GLY A 169 -11.95 -11.68 -5.70
C GLY A 169 -12.74 -11.64 -4.37
N ILE A 170 -13.78 -10.81 -4.28
CA ILE A 170 -14.65 -10.73 -3.10
C ILE A 170 -15.34 -12.07 -2.83
N ARG A 171 -15.94 -12.71 -3.84
CA ARG A 171 -16.57 -14.03 -3.68
C ARG A 171 -15.59 -15.08 -3.18
N ALA A 172 -14.38 -15.11 -3.72
CA ALA A 172 -13.33 -16.02 -3.27
C ALA A 172 -12.97 -15.78 -1.78
N CYS A 173 -12.80 -14.52 -1.38
CA CYS A 173 -12.52 -14.17 0.01
C CYS A 173 -13.65 -14.62 0.95
N ARG A 174 -14.90 -14.33 0.58
CA ARG A 174 -16.07 -14.70 1.38
C ARG A 174 -16.26 -16.21 1.50
N GLU A 175 -15.90 -16.97 0.47
CA GLU A 175 -15.96 -18.43 0.52
C GLU A 175 -14.92 -19.03 1.46
N VAL A 176 -13.69 -18.53 1.44
CA VAL A 176 -12.62 -19.01 2.33
C VAL A 176 -12.89 -18.60 3.77
N LYS A 177 -13.20 -17.31 4.00
CA LYS A 177 -13.38 -16.77 5.34
C LYS A 177 -14.26 -15.52 5.32
N ALA A 178 -15.58 -15.73 5.44
CA ALA A 178 -16.61 -14.69 5.31
C ALA A 178 -16.50 -13.54 6.33
N ASP A 179 -15.92 -13.76 7.50
CA ASP A 179 -15.83 -12.79 8.60
C ASP A 179 -14.68 -11.77 8.44
N ILE A 180 -13.73 -11.98 7.53
CA ILE A 180 -12.67 -10.99 7.29
C ILE A 180 -13.26 -9.84 6.47
N PRO A 181 -13.10 -8.58 6.91
CA PRO A 181 -13.58 -7.44 6.16
C PRO A 181 -12.76 -7.20 4.88
N LEU A 182 -13.44 -6.72 3.85
CA LEU A 182 -12.92 -6.51 2.50
C LEU A 182 -12.86 -5.03 2.14
N MET A 183 -11.73 -4.61 1.58
CA MET A 183 -11.48 -3.24 1.12
C MET A 183 -11.30 -3.19 -0.39
N ILE A 184 -11.94 -2.20 -1.02
CA ILE A 184 -11.65 -1.77 -2.39
C ILE A 184 -10.84 -0.48 -2.33
N HIS A 185 -9.74 -0.41 -3.06
CA HIS A 185 -8.76 0.68 -2.97
C HIS A 185 -8.63 1.47 -4.27
N LEU A 186 -8.76 2.79 -4.20
CA LEU A 186 -8.48 3.75 -5.28
C LEU A 186 -7.35 4.72 -4.88
N ASP A 187 -6.66 5.29 -5.86
CA ASP A 187 -5.69 6.36 -5.61
C ASP A 187 -6.35 7.75 -5.44
N ASN A 188 -5.54 8.81 -5.43
CA ASN A 188 -5.99 10.21 -5.52
C ASN A 188 -7.13 10.60 -4.57
N GLY A 189 -6.93 10.38 -3.27
CA GLY A 189 -7.96 10.58 -2.24
C GLY A 189 -8.56 11.98 -2.12
N GLY A 190 -7.95 13.02 -2.72
CA GLY A 190 -8.54 14.36 -2.81
C GLY A 190 -9.49 14.58 -4.00
N ASN A 191 -9.63 13.59 -4.91
CA ASN A 191 -10.43 13.72 -6.12
C ASN A 191 -11.84 13.13 -5.94
N ASN A 192 -12.78 13.92 -5.43
CA ASN A 192 -14.15 13.45 -5.19
C ASN A 192 -14.89 12.96 -6.43
N ALA A 193 -14.66 13.59 -7.60
CA ALA A 193 -15.32 13.18 -8.83
C ALA A 193 -14.93 11.74 -9.24
N LEU A 194 -13.65 11.38 -9.07
CA LEU A 194 -13.16 10.02 -9.31
C LEU A 194 -13.87 8.99 -8.43
N TYR A 195 -13.92 9.23 -7.13
CA TYR A 195 -14.54 8.27 -6.19
C TYR A 195 -16.03 8.11 -6.48
N ARG A 196 -16.71 9.22 -6.77
CA ARG A 196 -18.13 9.18 -7.11
C ARG A 196 -18.40 8.37 -8.36
N ASP A 197 -17.68 8.66 -9.45
CA ASP A 197 -17.87 7.96 -10.71
C ASP A 197 -17.57 6.47 -10.57
N TRP A 198 -16.46 6.11 -9.93
CA TRP A 198 -16.04 4.72 -9.81
C TRP A 198 -17.01 3.90 -8.95
N PHE A 199 -17.36 4.39 -7.75
CA PHE A 199 -18.21 3.65 -6.82
C PHE A 199 -19.69 3.67 -7.21
N ASP A 200 -20.20 4.75 -7.83
CA ASP A 200 -21.56 4.75 -8.39
C ASP A 200 -21.70 3.62 -9.43
N HIS A 201 -20.74 3.46 -10.35
CA HIS A 201 -20.78 2.38 -11.34
C HIS A 201 -20.53 1.00 -10.75
N TYR A 202 -19.60 0.85 -9.81
CA TYR A 202 -19.31 -0.44 -9.19
C TYR A 202 -20.51 -0.96 -8.39
N MET A 203 -21.11 -0.13 -7.54
CA MET A 203 -22.19 -0.54 -6.63
C MET A 203 -23.51 -0.90 -7.34
N GLU A 204 -23.70 -0.52 -8.60
CA GLU A 204 -24.85 -0.96 -9.39
C GLU A 204 -24.85 -2.46 -9.69
N ARG A 205 -23.68 -3.12 -9.66
CA ARG A 205 -23.52 -4.50 -10.15
C ARG A 205 -22.48 -5.36 -9.43
N GLY A 206 -21.64 -4.76 -8.59
CA GLY A 206 -20.57 -5.43 -7.86
C GLY A 206 -21.05 -6.13 -6.60
N GLU A 207 -20.21 -7.01 -6.07
CA GLU A 207 -20.41 -7.66 -4.76
C GLU A 207 -20.21 -6.67 -3.61
N ASP A 208 -20.81 -6.97 -2.46
CA ASP A 208 -20.72 -6.12 -1.28
C ASP A 208 -19.35 -6.22 -0.59
N PHE A 209 -18.89 -5.09 -0.05
CA PHE A 209 -17.60 -4.91 0.62
C PHE A 209 -17.72 -3.99 1.83
N ASP A 210 -16.70 -3.93 2.67
CA ASP A 210 -16.79 -3.27 3.98
C ASP A 210 -16.15 -1.88 4.00
N TYR A 211 -14.98 -1.74 3.35
CA TYR A 211 -14.15 -0.53 3.39
C TYR A 211 -13.90 0.09 2.02
N ILE A 212 -13.98 1.43 1.95
CA ILE A 212 -13.40 2.20 0.85
C ILE A 212 -11.99 2.65 1.27
N GLY A 213 -11.00 2.19 0.52
CA GLY A 213 -9.59 2.56 0.67
C GLY A 213 -9.22 3.74 -0.23
N LEU A 214 -8.41 4.66 0.29
CA LEU A 214 -7.86 5.80 -0.45
C LEU A 214 -6.34 5.87 -0.32
N SER A 215 -5.61 6.12 -1.42
CA SER A 215 -4.24 6.65 -1.33
C SER A 215 -4.24 8.16 -1.18
N TYR A 216 -3.43 8.69 -0.27
CA TYR A 216 -3.22 10.11 -0.11
C TYR A 216 -1.73 10.46 0.03
N TYR A 217 -1.15 10.99 -1.05
CA TYR A 217 0.18 11.56 -1.07
C TYR A 217 0.05 13.08 -1.30
N PRO A 218 0.42 13.94 -0.33
CA PRO A 218 0.08 15.37 -0.37
C PRO A 218 0.74 16.13 -1.52
N PHE A 219 1.74 15.54 -2.15
CA PHE A 219 2.45 16.10 -3.31
C PHE A 219 1.78 15.79 -4.66
N TRP A 220 0.79 14.90 -4.70
CA TRP A 220 0.05 14.53 -5.92
C TRP A 220 -1.47 14.64 -5.77
N HIS A 221 -2.02 14.33 -4.59
CA HIS A 221 -3.45 14.05 -4.40
C HIS A 221 -4.27 15.23 -3.83
N GLY A 222 -3.74 16.46 -3.95
CA GLY A 222 -4.40 17.67 -3.44
C GLY A 222 -4.17 17.93 -1.94
N THR A 223 -4.86 18.93 -1.41
CA THR A 223 -4.69 19.36 0.00
C THR A 223 -5.40 18.42 0.97
N LEU A 224 -5.07 18.52 2.26
CA LEU A 224 -5.76 17.76 3.31
C LEU A 224 -7.25 18.11 3.39
N GLN A 225 -7.61 19.36 3.06
CA GLN A 225 -9.02 19.76 2.97
C GLN A 225 -9.75 19.02 1.86
N MET A 226 -9.12 18.84 0.69
CA MET A 226 -9.74 18.09 -0.42
C MET A 226 -9.94 16.61 -0.05
N LEU A 227 -8.99 16.01 0.69
CA LEU A 227 -9.15 14.67 1.24
C LEU A 227 -10.33 14.61 2.22
N GLU A 228 -10.39 15.51 3.19
CA GLU A 228 -11.47 15.57 4.18
C GLU A 228 -12.84 15.76 3.52
N ASP A 229 -12.95 16.70 2.57
CA ASP A 229 -14.19 16.97 1.84
C ASP A 229 -14.65 15.72 1.06
N ASN A 230 -13.72 15.03 0.39
CA ASN A 230 -14.02 13.79 -0.32
C ASN A 230 -14.48 12.68 0.64
N MET A 231 -13.71 12.44 1.71
CA MET A 231 -14.03 11.40 2.70
C MET A 231 -15.41 11.65 3.35
N ASN A 232 -15.74 12.91 3.68
CA ASN A 232 -17.05 13.26 4.22
C ASN A 232 -18.20 12.97 3.24
N ASP A 233 -18.04 13.31 1.95
CA ASP A 233 -19.07 13.03 0.94
C ASP A 233 -19.27 11.52 0.74
N ILE A 234 -18.19 10.76 0.51
CA ILE A 234 -18.29 9.34 0.19
C ILE A 234 -18.71 8.48 1.39
N ALA A 235 -18.39 8.91 2.63
CA ALA A 235 -18.90 8.28 3.85
C ALA A 235 -20.43 8.34 3.92
N VAL A 236 -21.02 9.51 3.70
CA VAL A 236 -22.48 9.71 3.74
C VAL A 236 -23.14 9.04 2.54
N ARG A 237 -22.55 9.17 1.35
CA ARG A 237 -23.11 8.66 0.10
C ARG A 237 -23.19 7.13 0.07
N TYR A 238 -22.11 6.45 0.45
CA TYR A 238 -21.99 5.00 0.31
C TYR A 238 -22.21 4.25 1.62
N GLY A 239 -22.19 4.94 2.76
CA GLY A 239 -22.38 4.33 4.09
C GLY A 239 -21.24 3.40 4.53
N LYS A 240 -20.13 3.35 3.78
CA LYS A 240 -18.96 2.50 4.05
C LYS A 240 -18.01 3.19 5.03
N GLU A 241 -17.29 2.38 5.81
CA GLU A 241 -16.15 2.89 6.57
C GLU A 241 -14.97 3.18 5.61
N LEU A 242 -14.18 4.20 5.94
CA LEU A 242 -13.12 4.71 5.09
C LEU A 242 -11.75 4.51 5.75
N ILE A 243 -10.79 4.05 4.97
CA ILE A 243 -9.40 3.88 5.40
C ILE A 243 -8.52 4.58 4.39
N VAL A 244 -7.55 5.37 4.88
CA VAL A 244 -6.47 5.84 4.01
C VAL A 244 -5.46 4.70 3.89
N ALA A 245 -5.59 3.90 2.83
CA ALA A 245 -4.86 2.66 2.63
C ALA A 245 -3.38 2.88 2.32
N GLU A 246 -3.03 4.07 1.83
CA GLU A 246 -1.64 4.51 1.67
C GLU A 246 -1.51 6.00 1.97
N VAL A 247 -0.57 6.36 2.84
CA VAL A 247 -0.12 7.74 3.06
C VAL A 247 1.36 7.76 3.34
N SER A 248 2.06 8.79 2.86
CA SER A 248 3.40 9.12 3.32
C SER A 248 3.71 10.60 3.08
N MET A 249 4.73 11.09 3.77
CA MET A 249 5.20 12.47 3.66
C MET A 249 6.69 12.52 4.02
N GLY A 250 7.46 13.34 3.29
CA GLY A 250 8.92 13.39 3.42
C GLY A 250 9.41 14.01 4.73
N HIS A 251 10.28 13.35 5.47
CA HIS A 251 10.96 13.91 6.65
C HIS A 251 12.20 14.75 6.30
N THR A 252 12.66 14.71 5.05
CA THR A 252 13.83 15.47 4.60
C THR A 252 13.86 15.59 3.07
N MET A 253 14.64 16.57 2.58
CA MET A 253 15.02 16.72 1.16
C MET A 253 16.51 16.42 0.93
N GLU A 254 17.23 15.97 1.97
CA GLU A 254 18.64 15.59 1.86
C GLU A 254 18.84 14.43 0.90
N ASP A 255 19.90 14.52 0.10
CA ASP A 255 20.21 13.47 -0.86
C ASP A 255 20.89 12.28 -0.16
N TYR A 256 20.29 11.09 -0.28
CA TYR A 256 20.82 9.84 0.26
C TYR A 256 21.68 9.03 -0.72
N LYS A 257 22.16 9.61 -1.81
CA LYS A 257 23.02 8.93 -2.80
C LYS A 257 24.16 8.09 -2.17
N ASN A 258 24.80 8.60 -1.13
CA ASN A 258 25.91 7.91 -0.45
C ASN A 258 25.48 6.60 0.24
N TYR A 259 24.22 6.48 0.62
CA TYR A 259 23.67 5.31 1.29
C TYR A 259 23.36 4.18 0.29
N GLU A 260 22.80 4.50 -0.88
CA GLU A 260 22.44 3.50 -1.90
C GLU A 260 23.63 2.89 -2.62
N LYS A 261 24.76 3.62 -2.67
CA LYS A 261 25.98 3.22 -3.41
C LYS A 261 25.73 2.97 -4.91
N LEU A 262 24.77 3.68 -5.49
CA LEU A 262 24.47 3.67 -6.93
C LEU A 262 25.15 4.85 -7.64
N THR A 263 25.45 4.69 -8.93
CA THR A 263 25.86 5.81 -9.78
C THR A 263 24.66 6.70 -10.13
N ASP A 264 24.90 7.93 -10.59
CA ASP A 264 23.80 8.85 -10.97
C ASP A 264 22.92 8.29 -12.09
N SER A 265 23.49 7.49 -13.01
CA SER A 265 22.73 6.85 -14.09
C SER A 265 21.87 5.68 -13.63
N GLU A 266 22.16 5.09 -12.47
CA GLU A 266 21.45 3.92 -11.93
C GLU A 266 20.38 4.30 -10.90
N ARG A 267 20.32 5.58 -10.53
CA ARG A 267 19.54 6.08 -9.40
C ARG A 267 18.38 6.97 -9.83
N LYS A 268 17.18 6.65 -9.37
CA LYS A 268 15.96 7.46 -9.57
C LYS A 268 15.83 8.60 -8.56
N GLY A 269 16.33 8.38 -7.34
CA GLY A 269 16.23 9.31 -6.21
C GLY A 269 14.80 9.45 -5.71
N TYR A 270 14.55 10.33 -4.75
CA TYR A 270 13.24 10.42 -4.10
C TYR A 270 12.13 10.81 -5.08
N ALA A 271 10.93 10.23 -4.90
CA ALA A 271 9.74 10.50 -5.70
C ALA A 271 9.31 11.97 -5.55
N THR A 272 9.40 12.52 -4.33
CA THR A 272 8.97 13.88 -4.05
C THR A 272 10.04 14.91 -4.41
N LYS A 273 10.18 15.20 -5.71
CA LYS A 273 11.12 16.21 -6.22
C LYS A 273 10.87 17.60 -5.61
N PRO A 274 11.87 18.51 -5.56
CA PRO A 274 11.72 19.82 -4.92
C PRO A 274 10.53 20.63 -5.43
N GLU A 275 10.18 20.53 -6.71
CA GLU A 275 9.02 21.25 -7.26
C GLU A 275 7.67 20.69 -6.79
N LEU A 276 7.62 19.41 -6.41
CA LEU A 276 6.46 18.79 -5.78
C LEU A 276 6.40 19.14 -4.30
N ALA A 277 7.53 19.05 -3.58
CA ALA A 277 7.62 19.42 -2.18
C ALA A 277 7.18 20.88 -1.92
N ALA A 278 7.52 21.80 -2.82
CA ALA A 278 7.12 23.21 -2.75
C ALA A 278 5.59 23.45 -2.81
N LYS A 279 4.80 22.45 -3.22
CA LYS A 279 3.34 22.52 -3.28
C LYS A 279 2.65 21.93 -2.05
N VAL A 280 3.41 21.25 -1.18
CA VAL A 280 2.90 20.64 0.04
C VAL A 280 2.78 21.72 1.13
N GLU A 281 1.68 21.70 1.89
CA GLU A 281 1.39 22.68 2.95
C GLU A 281 2.40 22.61 4.10
N TYR A 282 3.04 21.45 4.28
CA TYR A 282 3.98 21.13 5.34
C TYR A 282 5.39 20.96 4.76
N PRO A 283 6.42 21.58 5.36
CA PRO A 283 7.79 21.47 4.85
C PRO A 283 8.34 20.07 5.08
N MET A 284 9.06 19.50 4.10
CA MET A 284 9.68 18.18 4.20
C MET A 284 10.88 18.18 5.16
N THR A 285 10.56 18.11 6.44
CA THR A 285 11.43 18.14 7.60
C THR A 285 10.85 17.19 8.64
N VAL A 286 11.67 16.74 9.59
CA VAL A 286 11.21 15.86 10.68
C VAL A 286 10.00 16.45 11.43
N GLN A 287 10.04 17.75 11.72
CA GLN A 287 8.91 18.44 12.38
C GLN A 287 7.70 18.55 11.45
N GLY A 288 7.90 18.90 10.18
CA GLY A 288 6.80 19.01 9.21
C GLY A 288 6.10 17.68 8.93
N GLN A 289 6.83 16.56 8.96
CA GLN A 289 6.24 15.22 8.89
C GLN A 289 5.35 14.95 10.10
N ALA A 290 5.83 15.25 11.31
CA ALA A 290 5.03 15.12 12.54
C ALA A 290 3.78 16.04 12.52
N ASP A 291 3.92 17.29 12.09
CA ASP A 291 2.81 18.26 12.01
C ASP A 291 1.76 17.83 10.98
N PHE A 292 2.20 17.38 9.79
CA PHE A 292 1.33 16.82 8.76
C PHE A 292 0.56 15.62 9.30
N THR A 293 1.26 14.65 9.91
CA THR A 293 0.64 13.44 10.45
C THR A 293 -0.39 13.78 11.51
N LYS A 294 -0.13 14.77 12.38
CA LYS A 294 -1.10 15.21 13.38
C LYS A 294 -2.37 15.77 12.75
N ASP A 295 -2.27 16.66 11.76
CA ASP A 295 -3.46 17.21 11.09
C ASP A 295 -4.22 16.12 10.32
N PHE A 296 -3.49 15.29 9.57
CA PHE A 296 -4.02 14.13 8.86
C PHE A 296 -4.83 13.18 9.76
N LEU A 297 -4.27 12.75 10.89
CA LEU A 297 -4.94 11.84 11.82
C LEU A 297 -6.22 12.46 12.39
N ASN A 298 -6.19 13.75 12.73
CA ASN A 298 -7.39 14.45 13.21
C ASN A 298 -8.49 14.48 12.13
N ARG A 299 -8.16 14.76 10.87
CA ARG A 299 -9.15 14.81 9.79
C ARG A 299 -9.74 13.44 9.49
N VAL A 300 -8.88 12.42 9.35
CA VAL A 300 -9.33 11.03 9.12
C VAL A 300 -10.21 10.54 10.27
N ALA A 301 -9.88 10.84 11.53
CA ALA A 301 -10.68 10.40 12.66
C ALA A 301 -12.05 11.10 12.77
N ASN A 302 -12.20 12.30 12.21
CA ASN A 302 -13.41 13.12 12.30
C ASN A 302 -14.28 13.11 11.03
N VAL A 303 -14.05 12.15 10.13
CA VAL A 303 -14.93 11.92 8.97
C VAL A 303 -16.38 11.68 9.44
N ALA A 304 -17.32 12.22 8.65
CA ALA A 304 -18.76 12.16 8.87
C ALA A 304 -19.26 10.77 9.31
N ASP A 305 -20.26 10.79 10.19
CA ASP A 305 -20.87 9.60 10.80
C ASP A 305 -19.87 8.63 11.47
N ASN A 306 -18.72 9.17 11.91
CA ASN A 306 -17.63 8.43 12.53
C ASN A 306 -17.05 7.34 11.62
N LYS A 307 -17.13 7.51 10.30
CA LYS A 307 -16.78 6.49 9.30
C LYS A 307 -15.29 6.40 8.98
N GLY A 308 -14.47 7.36 9.40
CA GLY A 308 -13.03 7.27 9.25
C GLY A 308 -12.42 6.25 10.21
N ALA A 309 -12.01 5.11 9.68
CA ALA A 309 -11.62 3.93 10.44
C ALA A 309 -10.11 3.86 10.74
N GLY A 310 -9.27 4.53 9.95
CA GLY A 310 -7.83 4.58 10.20
C GLY A 310 -7.00 4.81 8.95
N PHE A 311 -5.73 4.42 9.03
CA PHE A 311 -4.76 4.61 7.96
C PHE A 311 -3.70 3.51 7.93
N PHE A 312 -2.97 3.45 6.82
CA PHE A 312 -1.72 2.71 6.68
C PHE A 312 -0.63 3.62 6.14
N TRP A 313 0.47 3.78 6.87
CA TRP A 313 1.65 4.46 6.31
C TRP A 313 2.33 3.53 5.32
N TRP A 314 2.58 4.03 4.11
CA TRP A 314 3.20 3.23 3.06
C TRP A 314 4.73 3.19 3.25
N GLU A 315 5.28 1.99 3.41
CA GLU A 315 6.71 1.71 3.55
C GLU A 315 7.45 2.63 4.54
N PRO A 316 7.06 2.64 5.84
CA PRO A 316 7.64 3.52 6.84
C PRO A 316 9.10 3.20 7.14
N ALA A 317 9.60 2.02 6.72
CA ALA A 317 10.91 1.50 7.09
C ALA A 317 11.81 1.27 5.88
N TRP A 318 11.42 1.68 4.67
CA TRP A 318 12.22 1.50 3.46
C TRP A 318 13.36 2.53 3.36
N ILE A 319 14.33 2.44 4.27
CA ILE A 319 15.52 3.30 4.33
C ILE A 319 16.48 3.01 3.15
N PRO A 320 17.43 3.91 2.83
CA PRO A 320 18.31 3.70 1.69
C PRO A 320 19.44 2.73 2.07
N VAL A 321 19.31 1.46 1.68
CA VAL A 321 20.38 0.46 1.83
C VAL A 321 20.78 -0.11 0.47
N PRO A 322 22.07 -0.45 0.24
CA PRO A 322 22.50 -1.01 -1.03
C PRO A 322 21.75 -2.30 -1.37
N GLY A 323 21.26 -2.38 -2.60
CA GLY A 323 20.59 -3.57 -3.14
C GLY A 323 19.08 -3.62 -2.91
N SER A 324 18.50 -2.71 -2.11
CA SER A 324 17.05 -2.55 -2.01
C SER A 324 16.59 -1.35 -2.83
N GLY A 325 15.55 -1.55 -3.64
CA GLY A 325 15.04 -0.53 -4.54
C GLY A 325 13.70 -0.90 -5.15
N TRP A 326 13.04 0.09 -5.74
CA TRP A 326 11.67 -0.02 -6.25
C TRP A 326 11.54 -0.99 -7.43
N ALA A 327 12.63 -1.28 -8.14
CA ALA A 327 12.68 -2.16 -9.30
C ALA A 327 14.09 -2.72 -9.54
N THR A 328 14.16 -3.75 -10.38
CA THR A 328 15.38 -4.31 -10.97
C THR A 328 15.29 -4.20 -12.49
N SER A 329 16.40 -4.43 -13.20
CA SER A 329 16.38 -4.43 -14.67
C SER A 329 15.38 -5.46 -15.25
N ALA A 330 15.15 -6.57 -14.55
CA ALA A 330 14.17 -7.57 -14.94
C ALA A 330 12.72 -7.03 -14.89
N SER A 331 12.39 -6.28 -13.84
CA SER A 331 11.04 -5.72 -13.68
C SER A 331 10.79 -4.49 -14.53
N LEU A 332 11.82 -3.68 -14.79
CA LEU A 332 11.75 -2.60 -15.79
C LEU A 332 11.38 -3.15 -17.17
N LYS A 333 11.98 -4.29 -17.56
CA LYS A 333 11.63 -4.97 -18.82
C LYS A 333 10.19 -5.48 -18.83
N TYR A 334 9.72 -6.06 -17.72
CA TYR A 334 8.34 -6.53 -17.58
C TYR A 334 7.33 -5.38 -17.70
N MET A 335 7.60 -4.24 -17.06
CA MET A 335 6.73 -3.06 -17.09
C MET A 335 6.88 -2.19 -18.35
N ASN A 336 7.88 -2.46 -19.20
CA ASN A 336 8.32 -1.54 -20.25
C ASN A 336 8.61 -0.12 -19.70
N ASP A 337 9.31 -0.07 -18.57
CA ASP A 337 9.67 1.16 -17.88
C ASP A 337 11.16 1.50 -18.13
N PRO A 338 11.50 2.77 -18.44
CA PRO A 338 12.89 3.15 -18.73
C PRO A 338 13.80 3.14 -17.49
N GLY A 339 13.24 3.04 -16.27
CA GLY A 339 13.98 3.20 -15.03
C GLY A 339 14.38 4.66 -14.80
N PRO A 340 15.49 4.93 -14.09
CA PRO A 340 16.42 3.97 -13.46
C PRO A 340 15.86 3.32 -12.17
N CYS A 341 16.65 2.49 -11.50
CA CYS A 341 16.29 1.79 -10.25
C CYS A 341 16.59 2.66 -9.01
N GLY A 342 16.83 2.02 -7.85
CA GLY A 342 17.08 2.69 -6.56
C GLY A 342 15.82 2.74 -5.69
N ASN A 343 15.92 3.34 -4.53
CA ASN A 343 14.81 3.57 -3.61
C ASN A 343 14.28 4.99 -3.83
N GLU A 344 12.98 5.14 -4.09
CA GLU A 344 12.34 6.46 -4.29
C GLU A 344 11.64 7.00 -3.04
N TRP A 345 11.63 6.22 -1.98
CA TRP A 345 10.74 6.43 -0.83
C TRP A 345 11.48 6.57 0.50
N ALA A 346 12.81 6.41 0.48
CA ALA A 346 13.68 6.57 1.64
C ALA A 346 13.42 7.85 2.44
N ASN A 347 13.21 8.99 1.77
CA ASN A 347 12.99 10.27 2.45
C ASN A 347 11.60 10.41 3.08
N GLN A 348 10.71 9.44 2.88
CA GLN A 348 9.33 9.41 3.39
C GLN A 348 9.14 8.34 4.48
N ALA A 349 10.20 7.63 4.83
CA ALA A 349 10.24 6.72 5.97
C ALA A 349 9.93 7.47 7.29
N LEU A 350 9.54 6.70 8.30
CA LEU A 350 9.40 7.13 9.70
C LEU A 350 10.69 6.89 10.51
N PHE A 351 11.77 6.61 9.79
CA PHE A 351 13.13 6.48 10.28
C PHE A 351 14.04 7.39 9.47
N ASP A 352 15.10 7.91 10.08
CA ASP A 352 16.17 8.56 9.30
C ASP A 352 16.95 7.54 8.46
N TYR A 353 17.90 8.02 7.66
CA TYR A 353 18.68 7.16 6.75
C TYR A 353 19.61 6.17 7.45
N GLU A 354 19.90 6.38 8.74
CA GLU A 354 20.66 5.46 9.58
C GLU A 354 19.75 4.47 10.35
N GLY A 355 18.43 4.61 10.22
CA GLY A 355 17.45 3.73 10.82
C GLY A 355 16.98 4.16 12.21
N ASN A 356 17.21 5.39 12.65
CA ASN A 356 16.68 5.87 13.93
C ASN A 356 15.22 6.31 13.79
N ALA A 357 14.38 5.86 14.72
CA ALA A 357 12.97 6.23 14.79
C ALA A 357 12.79 7.75 14.87
N LEU A 358 11.88 8.28 14.04
CA LEU A 358 11.56 9.71 14.01
C LEU A 358 10.39 10.05 14.97
N PRO A 359 10.31 11.30 15.47
CA PRO A 359 9.25 11.75 16.39
C PRO A 359 7.80 11.54 15.92
N VAL A 360 7.58 11.46 14.61
CA VAL A 360 6.27 11.12 14.01
C VAL A 360 5.67 9.81 14.56
N LEU A 361 6.49 8.83 14.93
CA LEU A 361 6.02 7.58 15.54
C LEU A 361 5.38 7.83 16.91
N GLU A 362 5.88 8.81 17.68
CA GLU A 362 5.25 9.24 18.93
C GLU A 362 3.90 9.93 18.68
N VAL A 363 3.79 10.74 17.62
CA VAL A 363 2.51 11.35 17.21
C VAL A 363 1.47 10.28 16.92
N ILE A 364 1.85 9.21 16.21
CA ILE A 364 0.97 8.08 15.89
C ILE A 364 0.56 7.33 17.17
N ARG A 365 1.53 7.00 18.03
CA ARG A 365 1.30 6.30 19.31
C ARG A 365 0.33 7.08 20.19
N ASP A 366 0.59 8.37 20.37
CA ASP A 366 -0.11 9.23 21.33
C ASP A 366 -1.46 9.73 20.81
N PHE A 367 -1.74 9.55 19.51
CA PHE A 367 -3.05 9.86 18.94
C PHE A 367 -4.14 8.95 19.54
N GLN A 368 -5.21 9.56 20.04
CA GLN A 368 -6.38 8.88 20.59
C GLN A 368 -7.63 9.44 19.90
N LYS A 369 -8.45 8.54 19.35
CA LYS A 369 -9.73 8.88 18.73
C LYS A 369 -10.86 8.89 19.77
#